data_AF-A0A0W0GFT7-F1
#
_entry.id   AF-A0A0W0GFT7-F1
#
_cell.length_a   1.000
_cell.length_b   1.000
_cell.length_c   1.000
_cell.angle_alpha   90.00
_cell.angle_beta   90.00
_cell.angle_gamma   90.00
#
_symmetry.space_group_name_H-M   'P 1'
#
loop_
_entity.id
_entity.type
_entity.pdbx_description
1 polymer ?
#
loop_
_entity_poly.entity_id
_entity_poly.type
_entity_poly.pdbx_seq_one_letter_code
_entity_poly.pdbx_strand_id
1 'polypeptide(L)'
;MDSNGFLKWLKRILVAAPIALVAMAMLSLPMSAVSGVSITPATATTVSIDTTSAAGGTSTWTALGTISGPIITENAVGGIATGLHVLTLPAGWEFNIGQNVTIGLNGTDLTLGNGVITPGTNTLTFNVTAHSTTVPAVLTFSNIQVRPTGTVVGSVNVTHSGPGIVGVTDGVTSFGNFTTVHGTATGITITPGSASVVVASTQAYTATAHDQFNNTWDVTGSTTFTTSGGGSFAANIFSAATVTGSPWTVTGTLASPVLSNTASVTVTPKALTVSGITGVNKVYNGNTTANLNTGGAALVGVLGGQTVTLNTAGAVGAFADKNIGTGKTVTISGLTIGGADVANYTLTQP
;
A
#
# COMPACT_ATOMS: atom_id res chain seq x y z
N MET A 1 -45.21 55.72 -62.59
CA MET A 1 -46.15 54.60 -62.88
C MET A 1 -45.27 53.52 -63.48
N ASP A 2 -44.98 52.37 -62.85
CA ASP A 2 -45.83 51.41 -62.11
C ASP A 2 -45.10 50.81 -60.88
N SER A 3 -45.73 50.53 -59.73
CA SER A 3 -46.68 49.43 -59.44
C SER A 3 -46.01 48.05 -59.64
N ASN A 4 -45.42 47.35 -58.67
CA ASN A 4 -45.49 47.34 -57.20
C ASN A 4 -46.86 46.99 -56.58
N GLY A 5 -47.85 46.58 -57.38
CA GLY A 5 -49.17 46.23 -56.87
C GLY A 5 -49.37 44.74 -56.59
N PHE A 6 -49.05 43.87 -57.56
CA PHE A 6 -49.69 42.54 -57.61
C PHE A 6 -48.78 41.33 -57.34
N LEU A 7 -47.45 41.36 -57.46
CA LEU A 7 -46.64 40.23 -56.94
C LEU A 7 -46.60 40.20 -55.39
N LYS A 8 -47.12 41.27 -54.77
CA LYS A 8 -47.55 41.36 -53.36
C LYS A 8 -48.84 40.56 -53.07
N TRP A 9 -49.62 40.21 -54.10
CA TRP A 9 -50.41 38.99 -54.12
C TRP A 9 -49.36 37.89 -54.35
N LEU A 10 -49.00 37.00 -53.46
CA LEU A 10 -49.78 36.34 -52.43
C LEU A 10 -48.86 35.19 -51.96
N LYS A 11 -47.74 35.38 -51.27
CA LYS A 11 -47.67 35.93 -49.90
C LYS A 11 -48.93 35.76 -49.00
N ARG A 12 -50.06 35.24 -49.48
CA ARG A 12 -51.20 34.76 -48.68
C ARG A 12 -51.47 33.26 -48.84
N ILE A 13 -50.52 32.46 -49.33
CA ILE A 13 -50.58 30.99 -49.17
C ILE A 13 -49.14 30.50 -48.91
N LEU A 14 -48.56 30.35 -47.72
CA LEU A 14 -48.96 30.48 -46.33
C LEU A 14 -50.30 29.86 -45.90
N VAL A 15 -50.65 28.71 -46.49
CA VAL A 15 -51.39 27.58 -45.88
C VAL A 15 -51.03 26.38 -46.77
N ALA A 16 -50.32 25.33 -46.39
CA ALA A 16 -50.03 24.72 -45.10
C ALA A 16 -48.50 24.56 -44.99
N ALA A 17 -47.87 25.26 -44.07
CA ALA A 17 -47.62 24.81 -42.70
C ALA A 17 -46.50 23.73 -42.62
N PRO A 18 -45.57 23.90 -41.67
CA PRO A 18 -44.22 23.37 -41.68
C PRO A 18 -44.10 22.15 -40.75
N ILE A 19 -42.95 21.47 -40.71
CA ILE A 19 -42.32 21.00 -39.45
C ILE A 19 -40.88 20.58 -39.75
N ALA A 20 -39.96 21.30 -39.10
CA ALA A 20 -38.60 20.94 -38.64
C ALA A 20 -37.71 20.10 -39.57
N LEU A 21 -36.63 20.67 -40.12
CA LEU A 21 -35.35 20.82 -39.41
C LEU A 21 -34.95 19.55 -38.65
N VAL A 22 -34.27 18.62 -39.33
CA VAL A 22 -33.13 17.91 -38.73
C VAL A 22 -32.12 17.72 -39.86
N ALA A 23 -31.00 18.44 -39.77
CA ALA A 23 -29.79 18.08 -40.47
C ALA A 23 -29.58 16.57 -40.30
N MET A 24 -29.37 15.81 -41.38
CA MET A 24 -28.77 14.48 -41.28
C MET A 24 -27.32 14.67 -40.79
N ALA A 25 -27.16 15.10 -39.53
CA ALA A 25 -26.22 14.44 -38.66
C ALA A 25 -26.59 12.98 -38.78
N MET A 26 -25.78 12.24 -39.53
CA MET A 26 -25.55 10.84 -39.24
C MET A 26 -25.23 10.82 -37.75
N LEU A 27 -26.25 10.64 -36.93
CA LEU A 27 -26.14 10.25 -35.56
C LEU A 27 -25.52 8.86 -35.67
N SER A 28 -24.19 8.83 -35.83
CA SER A 28 -23.40 7.74 -35.32
C SER A 28 -23.66 7.79 -33.82
N LEU A 29 -24.80 7.21 -33.42
CA LEU A 29 -24.86 6.54 -32.14
C LEU A 29 -23.56 5.74 -32.13
N PRO A 30 -22.65 5.94 -31.17
CA PRO A 30 -21.66 4.91 -30.96
C PRO A 30 -22.51 3.65 -30.84
N MET A 31 -22.39 2.74 -31.80
CA MET A 31 -22.78 1.38 -31.57
C MET A 31 -21.85 1.02 -30.43
N SER A 32 -22.30 1.26 -29.20
CA SER A 32 -21.64 0.79 -28.00
C SER A 32 -21.43 -0.65 -28.32
N ALA A 33 -20.18 -1.02 -28.60
CA ALA A 33 -19.85 -2.38 -28.97
C ALA A 33 -20.40 -3.20 -27.82
N VAL A 34 -21.56 -3.84 -28.05
CA VAL A 34 -22.13 -4.74 -27.06
C VAL A 34 -21.05 -5.78 -26.95
N SER A 35 -20.43 -5.87 -25.76
CA SER A 35 -19.36 -6.83 -25.52
C SER A 35 -19.92 -8.20 -25.92
N GLY A 36 -19.46 -8.72 -27.07
CA GLY A 36 -20.02 -9.93 -27.67
C GLY A 36 -19.92 -11.15 -26.76
N VAL A 37 -19.07 -11.04 -25.73
CA VAL A 37 -18.88 -11.99 -24.65
C VAL A 37 -18.71 -11.25 -23.33
N SER A 38 -19.22 -11.80 -22.23
CA SER A 38 -18.86 -11.39 -20.86
C SER A 38 -18.12 -12.51 -20.17
N ILE A 39 -16.99 -12.17 -19.54
CA ILE A 39 -16.21 -13.10 -18.73
C ILE A 39 -16.48 -12.77 -17.26
N THR A 40 -16.99 -13.74 -16.52
CA THR A 40 -16.90 -13.70 -15.05
C THR A 40 -15.58 -14.36 -14.70
N PRO A 41 -14.60 -13.62 -14.15
CA PRO A 41 -13.34 -14.21 -13.71
C PRO A 41 -13.61 -15.33 -12.71
N ALA A 42 -12.71 -16.31 -12.64
CA ALA A 42 -12.78 -17.30 -11.56
C ALA A 42 -12.87 -16.57 -10.21
N THR A 43 -13.96 -16.74 -9.48
CA THR A 43 -14.11 -16.18 -8.13
C THR A 43 -13.30 -17.04 -7.17
N ALA A 44 -12.01 -16.75 -7.06
CA ALA A 44 -11.24 -17.17 -5.91
C ALA A 44 -11.45 -16.10 -4.84
N THR A 45 -12.26 -16.36 -3.81
CA THR A 45 -12.23 -15.48 -2.63
C THR A 45 -10.89 -15.52 -1.90
N THR A 46 -10.01 -16.46 -2.24
CA THR A 46 -8.55 -16.42 -2.08
C THR A 46 -8.02 -17.73 -2.65
N VAL A 47 -7.21 -17.73 -3.71
CA VAL A 47 -6.33 -18.89 -3.93
C VAL A 47 -5.30 -18.80 -2.81
N SER A 48 -5.58 -19.42 -1.67
CA SER A 48 -4.65 -19.55 -0.55
C SER A 48 -3.58 -20.57 -0.91
N ILE A 49 -2.51 -20.09 -1.54
CA ILE A 49 -1.33 -20.87 -1.89
C ILE A 49 -0.51 -21.11 -0.61
N ASP A 50 -0.88 -22.12 0.15
CA ASP A 50 -0.03 -22.62 1.21
C ASP A 50 1.12 -23.44 0.60
N THR A 51 2.36 -22.94 0.64
CA THR A 51 3.58 -23.54 0.04
C THR A 51 4.36 -24.48 0.98
N THR A 52 3.73 -24.99 2.03
CA THR A 52 4.40 -25.39 3.28
C THR A 52 4.96 -26.82 3.39
N SER A 53 5.77 -27.31 2.46
CA SER A 53 6.62 -28.48 2.87
C SER A 53 7.92 -28.82 2.15
N ALA A 54 8.31 -28.22 1.01
CA ALA A 54 9.64 -28.50 0.45
C ALA A 54 10.06 -27.53 -0.66
N ALA A 55 11.37 -27.26 -0.75
CA ALA A 55 12.00 -26.80 -2.00
C ALA A 55 11.74 -27.88 -3.08
N GLY A 56 10.95 -27.53 -4.10
CA GLY A 56 10.35 -28.51 -4.99
C GLY A 56 9.17 -29.21 -4.31
N GLY A 57 7.98 -28.59 -4.42
CA GLY A 57 6.76 -28.99 -3.71
C GLY A 57 6.54 -30.50 -3.65
N THR A 58 6.38 -31.02 -2.44
CA THR A 58 5.88 -32.37 -2.21
C THR A 58 4.45 -32.48 -2.72
N SER A 59 4.31 -33.02 -3.94
CA SER A 59 3.34 -34.03 -4.40
C SER A 59 1.84 -33.86 -4.14
N THR A 60 1.38 -32.77 -3.53
CA THR A 60 -0.04 -32.51 -3.31
C THR A 60 -0.43 -31.29 -4.14
N TRP A 61 -1.03 -31.57 -5.29
CA TRP A 61 -1.87 -30.60 -5.95
C TRP A 61 -2.91 -30.18 -4.93
N THR A 62 -2.83 -28.96 -4.44
CA THR A 62 -3.77 -28.48 -3.45
C THR A 62 -5.15 -28.53 -4.11
N ALA A 63 -5.97 -29.51 -3.72
CA ALA A 63 -7.39 -29.54 -4.03
C ALA A 63 -8.07 -28.46 -3.18
N LEU A 64 -7.72 -27.21 -3.44
CA LEU A 64 -8.44 -26.05 -2.94
C LEU A 64 -9.74 -26.02 -3.73
N GLY A 65 -10.79 -26.53 -3.08
CA GLY A 65 -12.14 -26.76 -3.60
C GLY A 65 -12.41 -26.08 -4.93
N THR A 66 -12.27 -26.87 -6.00
CA THR A 66 -12.67 -26.60 -7.38
C THR A 66 -12.56 -25.12 -7.73
N ILE A 67 -11.45 -24.69 -8.33
CA ILE A 67 -11.46 -23.43 -9.08
C ILE A 67 -12.67 -23.52 -10.00
N SER A 68 -13.72 -22.75 -9.71
CA SER A 68 -14.77 -22.49 -10.67
C SER A 68 -14.05 -21.64 -11.70
N GLY A 69 -13.63 -22.28 -12.78
CA GLY A 69 -12.87 -21.60 -13.79
C GLY A 69 -13.71 -20.49 -14.41
N PRO A 70 -13.09 -19.65 -15.26
CA PRO A 70 -13.77 -18.49 -15.82
C PRO A 70 -15.09 -18.90 -16.48
N ILE A 71 -16.15 -18.13 -16.25
CA ILE A 71 -17.39 -18.32 -16.99
C ILE A 71 -17.32 -17.43 -18.22
N ILE A 72 -17.34 -18.02 -19.40
CA ILE A 72 -17.36 -17.29 -20.68
C ILE A 72 -18.79 -17.33 -21.19
N THR A 73 -19.47 -16.19 -21.15
CA THR A 73 -20.86 -16.07 -21.62
C THR A 73 -20.88 -15.35 -22.95
N GLU A 74 -21.27 -16.04 -24.00
CA GLU A 74 -21.57 -15.47 -25.30
C GLU A 74 -22.85 -14.62 -25.21
N ASN A 75 -22.73 -13.32 -25.50
CA ASN A 75 -23.81 -12.33 -25.49
C ASN A 75 -24.23 -11.90 -26.90
N ALA A 76 -23.53 -12.38 -27.93
CA ALA A 76 -23.83 -12.18 -29.34
C ALA A 76 -23.47 -13.45 -30.12
N VAL A 77 -24.30 -13.82 -31.10
CA VAL A 77 -24.08 -14.99 -31.98
C VAL A 77 -22.68 -14.94 -32.60
N GLY A 78 -21.94 -16.04 -32.49
CA GLY A 78 -20.55 -16.14 -32.96
C GLY A 78 -19.52 -15.42 -32.08
N GLY A 79 -19.89 -15.01 -30.86
CA GLY A 79 -19.00 -14.32 -29.92
C GLY A 79 -17.84 -15.20 -29.45
N ILE A 80 -18.05 -16.52 -29.44
CA ILE A 80 -17.01 -17.54 -29.26
C ILE A 80 -16.70 -18.14 -30.64
N ALA A 81 -15.58 -17.71 -31.23
CA ALA A 81 -15.20 -18.13 -32.58
C ALA A 81 -14.78 -19.61 -32.67
N THR A 82 -14.86 -20.19 -33.86
CA THR A 82 -14.32 -21.53 -34.13
C THR A 82 -12.79 -21.53 -34.19
N GLY A 83 -12.18 -22.57 -33.64
CA GLY A 83 -10.76 -22.88 -33.72
C GLY A 83 -10.10 -23.04 -32.35
N LEU A 84 -8.78 -22.93 -32.30
CA LEU A 84 -7.97 -23.29 -31.14
C LEU A 84 -7.79 -22.13 -30.16
N HIS A 85 -8.32 -22.27 -28.95
CA HIS A 85 -8.18 -21.30 -27.86
C HIS A 85 -7.18 -21.80 -26.83
N VAL A 86 -6.31 -20.92 -26.37
CA VAL A 86 -5.27 -21.21 -25.38
C VAL A 86 -5.41 -20.25 -24.21
N LEU A 87 -5.56 -20.78 -23.00
CA LEU A 87 -5.40 -20.04 -21.77
C LEU A 87 -3.99 -20.24 -21.24
N THR A 88 -3.29 -19.17 -20.90
CA THR A 88 -1.89 -19.20 -20.46
C THR A 88 -1.78 -18.68 -19.04
N LEU A 89 -1.16 -19.46 -18.17
CA LEU A 89 -0.85 -19.04 -16.81
C LEU A 89 0.27 -17.98 -16.83
N PRO A 90 0.27 -17.06 -15.85
CA PRO A 90 1.37 -16.14 -15.70
C PRO A 90 2.68 -16.86 -15.36
N ALA A 91 3.81 -16.19 -15.60
CA ALA A 91 5.13 -16.73 -15.27
C ALA A 91 5.20 -17.12 -13.77
N GLY A 92 5.83 -18.26 -13.49
CA GLY A 92 5.93 -18.78 -12.13
C GLY A 92 4.75 -19.64 -11.68
N TRP A 93 3.85 -20.03 -12.58
CA TRP A 93 2.72 -20.93 -12.31
C TRP A 93 2.65 -22.08 -13.30
N GLU A 94 2.18 -23.25 -12.83
CA GLU A 94 1.93 -24.42 -13.67
C GLU A 94 0.60 -25.12 -13.35
N PHE A 95 0.02 -25.78 -14.35
CA PHE A 95 -1.17 -26.63 -14.22
C PHE A 95 -0.83 -28.05 -13.76
N ASN A 96 -1.84 -28.72 -13.20
CA ASN A 96 -1.79 -30.17 -13.00
C ASN A 96 -1.96 -30.96 -14.29
N ILE A 97 -0.85 -31.32 -14.92
CA ILE A 97 -0.84 -32.18 -16.12
C ILE A 97 -1.43 -33.58 -15.86
N GLY A 98 -1.51 -34.02 -14.61
CA GLY A 98 -2.10 -35.30 -14.18
C GLY A 98 -3.59 -35.23 -13.83
N GLN A 99 -4.25 -34.07 -13.98
CA GLN A 99 -5.69 -33.91 -13.75
C GLN A 99 -6.36 -33.22 -14.94
N ASN A 100 -7.45 -33.82 -15.41
CA ASN A 100 -8.21 -33.27 -16.53
C ASN A 100 -9.11 -32.12 -16.07
N VAL A 101 -9.15 -31.07 -16.87
CA VAL A 101 -10.10 -29.96 -16.76
C VAL A 101 -11.35 -30.30 -17.57
N THR A 102 -12.53 -30.12 -16.99
CA THR A 102 -13.79 -30.32 -17.71
C THR A 102 -14.36 -28.98 -18.14
N ILE A 103 -14.80 -28.88 -19.39
CA ILE A 103 -15.48 -27.72 -19.94
C ILE A 103 -16.96 -28.06 -20.06
N GLY A 104 -17.78 -27.41 -19.24
CA GLY A 104 -19.23 -27.50 -19.30
C GLY A 104 -19.80 -26.49 -20.29
N LEU A 105 -20.78 -26.94 -21.08
CA LEU A 105 -21.54 -26.13 -22.02
C LEU A 105 -22.97 -25.92 -21.52
N ASN A 106 -23.43 -24.67 -21.49
CA ASN A 106 -24.84 -24.35 -21.32
C ASN A 106 -25.31 -23.56 -22.54
N GLY A 107 -25.97 -24.25 -23.47
CA GLY A 107 -26.31 -23.80 -24.83
C GLY A 107 -26.42 -25.02 -25.75
N THR A 108 -27.24 -24.97 -26.81
CA THR A 108 -27.60 -26.18 -27.57
C THR A 108 -26.76 -26.46 -28.82
N ASP A 109 -25.94 -25.52 -29.28
CA ASP A 109 -25.31 -25.58 -30.60
C ASP A 109 -23.82 -25.18 -30.65
N LEU A 110 -23.27 -24.53 -29.62
CA LEU A 110 -21.81 -24.37 -29.46
C LEU A 110 -21.18 -25.76 -29.30
N THR A 111 -20.22 -26.11 -30.16
CA THR A 111 -19.60 -27.45 -30.14
C THR A 111 -18.11 -27.36 -29.84
N LEU A 112 -17.65 -28.21 -28.93
CA LEU A 112 -16.23 -28.39 -28.60
C LEU A 112 -15.69 -29.63 -29.31
N GLY A 113 -14.42 -29.60 -29.70
CA GLY A 113 -13.71 -30.78 -30.18
C GLY A 113 -13.52 -31.83 -29.08
N ASN A 114 -13.29 -31.38 -27.84
CA ASN A 114 -13.26 -32.24 -26.66
C ASN A 114 -13.66 -31.43 -25.41
N GLY A 115 -14.56 -31.98 -24.60
CA GLY A 115 -15.04 -31.35 -23.36
C GLY A 115 -14.17 -31.66 -22.14
N VAL A 116 -13.20 -32.57 -22.26
CA VAL A 116 -12.28 -32.97 -21.18
C VAL A 116 -10.85 -32.77 -21.63
N ILE A 117 -10.17 -31.76 -21.10
CA ILE A 117 -8.86 -31.31 -21.55
C ILE A 117 -7.77 -31.71 -20.55
N THR A 118 -6.69 -32.32 -21.03
CA THR A 118 -5.45 -32.45 -20.28
C THR A 118 -4.63 -31.17 -20.46
N PRO A 119 -4.32 -30.41 -19.38
CA PRO A 119 -3.54 -29.19 -19.52
C PRO A 119 -2.07 -29.49 -19.86
N GLY A 120 -1.42 -28.55 -20.54
CA GLY A 120 0.04 -28.48 -20.62
C GLY A 120 0.61 -27.84 -19.35
N THR A 121 1.94 -27.72 -19.23
CA THR A 121 2.57 -27.18 -18.02
C THR A 121 2.11 -25.77 -17.70
N ASN A 122 1.96 -24.90 -18.69
CA ASN A 122 1.60 -23.48 -18.50
C ASN A 122 0.39 -23.05 -19.34
N THR A 123 -0.20 -23.97 -20.10
CA THR A 123 -1.30 -23.68 -21.02
C THR A 123 -2.45 -24.68 -20.88
N LEU A 124 -3.68 -24.21 -21.02
CA LEU A 124 -4.88 -25.03 -21.17
C LEU A 124 -5.47 -24.73 -22.55
N THR A 125 -5.52 -25.75 -23.41
CA THR A 125 -5.90 -25.57 -24.81
C THR A 125 -7.19 -26.31 -25.13
N PHE A 126 -8.16 -25.62 -25.73
CA PHE A 126 -9.43 -26.22 -26.15
C PHE A 126 -9.81 -25.76 -27.56
N ASN A 127 -10.52 -26.61 -28.30
CA ASN A 127 -10.92 -26.33 -29.67
C ASN A 127 -12.44 -26.17 -29.75
N VAL A 128 -12.91 -25.05 -30.31
CA VAL A 128 -14.32 -24.84 -30.66
C VAL A 128 -14.51 -25.26 -32.10
N THR A 129 -15.29 -26.32 -32.34
CA THR A 129 -15.50 -26.89 -33.68
C THR A 129 -16.70 -26.28 -34.39
N ALA A 130 -17.65 -25.72 -33.65
CA ALA A 130 -18.75 -24.91 -34.20
C ALA A 130 -19.10 -23.79 -33.21
N HIS A 131 -19.27 -22.57 -33.74
CA HIS A 131 -19.72 -21.40 -32.96
C HIS A 131 -21.23 -21.50 -32.68
N SER A 132 -21.72 -20.84 -31.63
CA SER A 132 -23.16 -20.82 -31.35
C SER A 132 -23.91 -19.97 -32.36
N THR A 133 -25.11 -20.40 -32.73
CA THR A 133 -26.09 -19.63 -33.52
C THR A 133 -27.17 -19.01 -32.64
N THR A 134 -27.11 -19.22 -31.32
CA THR A 134 -28.07 -18.73 -30.33
C THR A 134 -27.36 -18.01 -29.18
N VAL A 135 -28.09 -17.24 -28.38
CA VAL A 135 -27.55 -16.51 -27.23
C VAL A 135 -28.48 -16.72 -26.03
N PRO A 136 -27.97 -16.98 -24.81
CA PRO A 136 -26.55 -17.12 -24.45
C PRO A 136 -26.02 -18.54 -24.64
N ALA A 137 -24.75 -18.66 -25.03
CA ALA A 137 -23.97 -19.89 -24.85
C ALA A 137 -22.92 -19.65 -23.75
N VAL A 138 -22.77 -20.60 -22.83
CA VAL A 138 -21.89 -20.44 -21.67
C VAL A 138 -20.87 -21.56 -21.63
N LEU A 139 -19.57 -21.21 -21.58
CA LEU A 139 -18.50 -22.11 -21.18
C LEU A 139 -18.26 -21.97 -19.69
N THR A 140 -18.21 -23.09 -19.00
CA THR A 140 -17.78 -23.19 -17.59
C THR A 140 -16.60 -24.15 -17.53
N PHE A 141 -15.63 -23.88 -16.66
CA PHE A 141 -14.47 -24.75 -16.49
C PHE A 141 -14.47 -25.28 -15.06
N SER A 142 -14.22 -26.58 -14.88
CA SER A 142 -14.14 -27.23 -13.58
C SER A 142 -12.91 -28.12 -13.49
N ASN A 143 -12.50 -28.43 -12.25
CA ASN A 143 -11.30 -29.20 -11.94
C ASN A 143 -9.97 -28.57 -12.40
N ILE A 144 -9.93 -27.24 -12.57
CA ILE A 144 -8.65 -26.55 -12.77
C ILE A 144 -7.83 -26.68 -11.49
N GLN A 145 -6.60 -27.19 -11.62
CA GLN A 145 -5.62 -27.27 -10.54
C GLN A 145 -4.31 -26.62 -11.01
N VAL A 146 -3.76 -25.74 -10.18
CA VAL A 146 -2.52 -24.99 -10.45
C VAL A 146 -1.65 -24.93 -9.21
N ARG A 147 -0.35 -24.69 -9.39
CA ARG A 147 0.60 -24.40 -8.31
C ARG A 147 1.69 -23.42 -8.77
N PRO A 148 2.32 -22.66 -7.86
CA PRO A 148 3.49 -21.87 -8.22
C PRO A 148 4.70 -22.76 -8.51
N THR A 149 5.60 -22.31 -9.38
CA THR A 149 6.88 -22.95 -9.70
C THR A 149 8.07 -22.26 -9.02
N GLY A 150 7.84 -21.23 -8.18
CA GLY A 150 8.88 -20.46 -7.47
C GLY A 150 8.35 -19.24 -6.71
N THR A 151 9.22 -18.30 -6.36
CA THR A 151 8.87 -16.99 -5.77
C THR A 151 8.14 -16.15 -6.81
N VAL A 152 6.81 -16.28 -6.85
CA VAL A 152 5.97 -15.38 -7.65
C VAL A 152 5.86 -14.05 -6.90
N VAL A 153 5.85 -12.93 -7.62
CA VAL A 153 5.65 -11.61 -7.04
C VAL A 153 4.46 -10.94 -7.72
N GLY A 154 3.47 -10.55 -6.93
CA GLY A 154 2.37 -9.70 -7.38
C GLY A 154 1.18 -10.43 -8.02
N SER A 155 0.15 -9.64 -8.26
CA SER A 155 -1.06 -10.03 -8.97
C SER A 155 -0.76 -10.14 -10.46
N VAL A 156 -1.06 -11.28 -11.07
CA VAL A 156 -0.93 -11.46 -12.53
C VAL A 156 -2.15 -12.19 -13.09
N ASN A 157 -2.55 -11.77 -14.29
CA ASN A 157 -3.72 -12.28 -14.99
C ASN A 157 -3.40 -13.55 -15.79
N VAL A 158 -4.37 -14.47 -15.85
CA VAL A 158 -4.41 -15.51 -16.90
C VAL A 158 -4.75 -14.84 -18.23
N THR A 159 -3.97 -15.10 -19.27
CA THR A 159 -4.15 -14.53 -20.61
C THR A 159 -4.77 -15.54 -21.58
N HIS A 160 -5.46 -15.07 -22.61
CA HIS A 160 -6.03 -15.91 -23.68
C HIS A 160 -5.40 -15.57 -25.03
N SER A 161 -5.15 -16.57 -25.86
CA SER A 161 -4.80 -16.41 -27.29
C SER A 161 -5.57 -17.39 -28.17
N GLY A 162 -5.79 -17.05 -29.45
CA GLY A 162 -6.54 -17.89 -30.40
C GLY A 162 -7.47 -17.10 -31.33
N PRO A 163 -8.35 -17.76 -32.09
CA PRO A 163 -9.42 -17.09 -32.84
C PRO A 163 -10.29 -16.38 -31.81
N GLY A 164 -10.47 -15.07 -31.98
CA GLY A 164 -10.89 -14.17 -30.91
C GLY A 164 -12.17 -14.61 -30.19
N ILE A 165 -12.20 -14.35 -28.88
CA ILE A 165 -13.44 -14.23 -28.11
C ILE A 165 -13.85 -12.75 -28.27
N VAL A 166 -14.92 -12.46 -28.99
CA VAL A 166 -15.24 -11.07 -29.41
C VAL A 166 -15.53 -10.19 -28.18
N GLY A 167 -14.70 -9.17 -27.95
CA GLY A 167 -14.73 -8.30 -26.76
C GLY A 167 -13.56 -8.51 -25.79
N VAL A 168 -12.72 -9.51 -26.03
CA VAL A 168 -11.52 -9.83 -25.26
C VAL A 168 -10.30 -9.23 -25.98
N THR A 169 -9.79 -8.10 -25.49
CA THR A 169 -8.54 -7.53 -26.02
C THR A 169 -7.37 -8.27 -25.41
N ASP A 170 -6.61 -8.98 -26.25
CA ASP A 170 -5.41 -9.72 -25.89
C ASP A 170 -4.49 -8.84 -25.01
N GLY A 171 -4.32 -9.23 -23.74
CA GLY A 171 -3.50 -8.52 -22.75
C GLY A 171 -4.23 -7.75 -21.63
N VAL A 172 -5.57 -7.58 -21.63
CA VAL A 172 -6.28 -6.81 -20.56
C VAL A 172 -7.40 -7.58 -19.87
N THR A 173 -7.95 -8.63 -20.48
CA THR A 173 -9.00 -9.46 -19.87
C THR A 173 -8.43 -10.45 -18.87
N SER A 174 -8.65 -10.19 -17.58
CA SER A 174 -8.35 -11.12 -16.50
C SER A 174 -9.37 -12.27 -16.49
N PHE A 175 -8.96 -13.47 -16.88
CA PHE A 175 -9.74 -14.70 -16.65
C PHE A 175 -9.70 -15.14 -15.17
N GLY A 176 -8.96 -14.40 -14.34
CA GLY A 176 -8.71 -14.63 -12.93
C GLY A 176 -7.39 -13.98 -12.54
N ASN A 177 -7.31 -13.50 -11.30
CA ASN A 177 -6.09 -12.99 -10.70
C ASN A 177 -5.48 -14.04 -9.77
N PHE A 178 -4.19 -14.32 -9.93
CA PHE A 178 -3.45 -15.06 -8.92
C PHE A 178 -2.72 -14.08 -8.00
N THR A 179 -3.11 -14.06 -6.72
CA THR A 179 -2.34 -13.39 -5.67
C THR A 179 -1.41 -14.40 -5.04
N THR A 180 -0.15 -14.01 -4.87
CA THR A 180 0.80 -14.74 -4.03
C THR A 180 0.25 -14.86 -2.62
N VAL A 181 0.24 -16.08 -2.08
CA VAL A 181 -0.05 -16.32 -0.67
C VAL A 181 1.22 -16.80 -0.02
N HIS A 182 1.54 -16.18 1.10
CA HIS A 182 2.69 -16.51 1.89
C HIS A 182 2.47 -17.85 2.59
N GLY A 183 3.53 -18.65 2.71
CA GLY A 183 3.47 -19.87 3.50
C GLY A 183 3.37 -19.60 5.01
N THR A 184 3.58 -20.66 5.80
CA THR A 184 3.81 -20.51 7.24
C THR A 184 5.07 -19.70 7.49
N ALA A 185 4.99 -18.71 8.38
CA ALA A 185 6.14 -17.91 8.76
C ALA A 185 7.25 -18.80 9.35
N THR A 186 8.46 -18.63 8.86
CA THR A 186 9.67 -19.24 9.43
C THR A 186 10.51 -18.24 10.22
N GLY A 187 10.25 -16.94 10.04
CA GLY A 187 10.86 -15.88 10.82
C GLY A 187 10.10 -14.56 10.68
N ILE A 188 10.48 -13.59 11.51
CA ILE A 188 9.99 -12.21 11.43
C ILE A 188 11.18 -11.24 11.46
N THR A 189 11.01 -10.07 10.87
CA THR A 189 11.98 -8.97 10.88
C THR A 189 11.33 -7.74 11.48
N ILE A 190 12.00 -7.11 12.45
CA ILE A 190 11.54 -5.88 13.10
C ILE A 190 12.23 -4.68 12.46
N THR A 191 11.45 -3.68 12.03
CA THR A 191 11.95 -2.47 11.38
C THR A 191 11.45 -1.22 12.12
N PRO A 192 12.30 -0.21 12.40
CA PRO A 192 13.74 -0.21 12.14
C PRO A 192 14.49 -1.21 13.02
N GLY A 193 15.63 -1.73 12.55
CA GLY A 193 16.49 -2.63 13.35
C GLY A 193 17.17 -1.91 14.52
N SER A 194 17.35 -0.59 14.41
CA SER A 194 17.80 0.30 15.47
C SER A 194 17.19 1.68 15.30
N ALA A 195 16.88 2.37 16.40
CA ALA A 195 16.37 3.74 16.38
C ALA A 195 17.04 4.61 17.46
N SER A 196 17.08 5.92 17.22
CA SER A 196 17.47 6.93 18.21
C SER A 196 16.33 7.92 18.38
N VAL A 197 15.82 8.09 19.61
CA VAL A 197 14.62 8.87 19.90
C VAL A 197 14.87 9.78 21.10
N VAL A 198 14.37 11.01 21.07
CA VAL A 198 14.49 11.94 22.21
C VAL A 198 13.44 11.59 23.28
N VAL A 199 13.75 11.78 24.56
CA VAL A 199 12.77 11.63 25.66
C VAL A 199 11.46 12.37 25.33
N ALA A 200 10.32 11.73 25.62
CA ALA A 200 8.96 12.16 25.31
C ALA A 200 8.60 12.24 23.82
N SER A 201 9.41 11.64 22.95
CA SER A 201 9.06 11.39 21.55
C SER A 201 8.69 9.92 21.33
N THR A 202 8.16 9.61 20.16
CA THR A 202 7.69 8.26 19.79
C THR A 202 8.47 7.69 18.61
N GLN A 203 8.55 6.37 18.53
CA GLN A 203 9.08 5.64 17.38
C GLN A 203 8.15 4.48 17.01
N ALA A 204 7.69 4.42 15.76
CA ALA A 204 6.95 3.27 15.26
C ALA A 204 7.91 2.15 14.86
N TYR A 205 7.53 0.92 15.19
CA TYR A 205 8.15 -0.31 14.69
C TYR A 205 7.15 -1.06 13.83
N THR A 206 7.63 -1.82 12.85
CA THR A 206 6.83 -2.74 12.04
C THR A 206 7.43 -4.13 12.10
N ALA A 207 6.61 -5.14 11.83
CA ALA A 207 7.03 -6.54 11.77
C ALA A 207 6.64 -7.14 10.43
N THR A 208 7.63 -7.70 9.74
CA THR A 208 7.45 -8.39 8.46
C THR A 208 7.77 -9.86 8.66
N ALA A 209 6.81 -10.74 8.42
CA ALA A 209 7.07 -12.18 8.42
C ALA A 209 7.69 -12.61 7.10
N HIS A 210 8.42 -13.72 7.13
CA HIS A 210 8.90 -14.40 5.94
C HIS A 210 8.74 -15.92 6.07
N ASP A 211 8.53 -16.61 4.95
CA ASP A 211 8.55 -18.06 4.85
C ASP A 211 9.93 -18.59 4.43
N GLN A 212 10.07 -19.92 4.26
CA GLN A 212 11.32 -20.58 3.87
C GLN A 212 11.88 -20.14 2.50
N PHE A 213 11.05 -19.48 1.69
CA PHE A 213 11.40 -18.94 0.37
C PHE A 213 11.53 -17.42 0.38
N ASN A 214 11.53 -16.81 1.56
CA ASN A 214 11.67 -15.39 1.78
C ASN A 214 10.54 -14.54 1.16
N ASN A 215 9.36 -15.13 0.92
CA ASN A 215 8.15 -14.36 0.62
C ASN A 215 7.76 -13.60 1.88
N THR A 216 7.48 -12.31 1.77
CA THR A 216 7.24 -11.44 2.93
C THR A 216 5.82 -10.90 2.97
N TRP A 217 5.32 -10.67 4.18
CA TRP A 217 4.05 -10.02 4.42
C TRP A 217 4.05 -9.25 5.73
N ASP A 218 3.21 -8.22 5.81
CA ASP A 218 3.06 -7.42 7.02
C ASP A 218 2.31 -8.22 8.09
N VAL A 219 2.92 -8.33 9.27
CA VAL A 219 2.35 -8.94 10.47
C VAL A 219 2.34 -7.96 11.64
N THR A 220 2.52 -6.66 11.40
CA THR A 220 2.61 -5.62 12.44
C THR A 220 1.39 -5.64 13.36
N GLY A 221 0.19 -5.74 12.81
CA GLY A 221 -1.06 -5.79 13.58
C GLY A 221 -1.24 -7.05 14.42
N SER A 222 -0.55 -8.14 14.06
CA SER A 222 -0.59 -9.43 14.77
C SER A 222 0.64 -9.65 15.67
N THR A 223 1.58 -8.71 15.68
CA THR A 223 2.83 -8.80 16.44
C THR A 223 2.71 -7.99 17.73
N THR A 224 3.00 -8.64 18.85
CA THR A 224 3.12 -7.94 20.13
C THR A 224 4.52 -7.35 20.23
N PHE A 225 4.61 -6.03 20.46
CA PHE A 225 5.88 -5.34 20.68
C PHE A 225 6.09 -5.06 22.17
N THR A 226 7.29 -5.35 22.65
CA THR A 226 7.72 -5.09 24.03
C THR A 226 9.09 -4.42 24.04
N THR A 227 9.46 -3.81 25.16
CA THR A 227 10.79 -3.22 25.38
C THR A 227 11.38 -3.71 26.69
N SER A 228 12.70 -3.83 26.77
CA SER A 228 13.39 -4.11 28.04
C SER A 228 13.38 -2.94 29.02
N GLY A 229 13.00 -1.73 28.57
CA GLY A 229 12.84 -0.56 29.44
C GLY A 229 12.76 0.76 28.66
N GLY A 230 13.01 1.87 29.34
CA GLY A 230 13.13 3.19 28.71
C GLY A 230 11.84 3.81 28.17
N GLY A 231 10.72 3.09 28.19
CA GLY A 231 9.47 3.51 27.60
C GLY A 231 8.40 2.43 27.64
N SER A 232 7.34 2.62 26.86
CA SER A 232 6.25 1.66 26.70
C SER A 232 5.78 1.59 25.25
N PHE A 233 5.14 0.47 24.89
CA PHE A 233 4.49 0.31 23.60
C PHE A 233 2.97 0.50 23.72
N ALA A 234 2.40 1.23 22.77
CA ALA A 234 0.99 1.17 22.44
C ALA A 234 0.89 0.60 21.02
N ALA A 235 0.38 -0.63 20.91
CA ALA A 235 0.51 -1.44 19.70
C ALA A 235 1.98 -1.49 19.21
N ASN A 236 2.27 -0.90 18.07
CA ASN A 236 3.59 -0.90 17.45
C ASN A 236 4.36 0.42 17.65
N ILE A 237 3.84 1.34 18.47
CA ILE A 237 4.44 2.66 18.72
C ILE A 237 5.12 2.67 20.09
N PHE A 238 6.44 2.78 20.10
CA PHE A 238 7.26 3.01 21.29
C PHE A 238 7.15 4.48 21.72
N SER A 239 6.93 4.73 23.01
CA SER A 239 6.96 6.06 23.63
C SER A 239 8.12 6.15 24.61
N ALA A 240 9.08 7.04 24.33
CA ALA A 240 10.30 7.19 25.12
C ALA A 240 10.06 7.95 26.44
N ALA A 241 10.44 7.35 27.57
CA ALA A 241 10.24 7.91 28.90
C ALA A 241 11.54 8.36 29.58
N THR A 242 12.64 7.60 29.44
CA THR A 242 13.92 7.91 30.12
C THR A 242 15.14 7.38 29.38
N VAL A 243 16.28 8.02 29.59
CA VAL A 243 17.59 7.59 29.08
C VAL A 243 18.29 6.57 29.99
N THR A 244 17.88 6.43 31.25
CA THR A 244 18.60 5.64 32.26
C THR A 244 18.59 4.15 31.96
N GLY A 245 19.68 3.60 31.44
CA GLY A 245 19.78 2.20 31.01
C GLY A 245 19.66 1.98 29.50
N SER A 246 19.59 3.06 28.71
CA SER A 246 19.69 3.03 27.24
C SER A 246 21.06 2.49 26.78
N PRO A 247 21.16 1.72 25.67
CA PRO A 247 20.08 1.34 24.74
C PRO A 247 19.22 0.19 25.23
N TRP A 248 17.96 0.19 24.83
CA TRP A 248 16.97 -0.84 25.17
C TRP A 248 16.71 -1.78 24.00
N THR A 249 16.37 -3.03 24.32
CA THR A 249 15.96 -4.02 23.33
C THR A 249 14.47 -3.87 23.08
N VAL A 250 14.08 -3.82 21.81
CA VAL A 250 12.70 -3.96 21.35
C VAL A 250 12.51 -5.40 20.89
N THR A 251 11.49 -6.09 21.37
CA THR A 251 11.18 -7.46 20.97
C THR A 251 9.80 -7.48 20.34
N GLY A 252 9.72 -7.89 19.08
CA GLY A 252 8.46 -8.25 18.44
C GLY A 252 8.22 -9.75 18.56
N THR A 253 7.00 -10.16 18.90
CA THR A 253 6.60 -11.57 18.98
C THR A 253 5.29 -11.80 18.23
N LEU A 254 5.34 -12.64 17.21
CA LEU A 254 4.18 -13.18 16.50
C LEU A 254 3.71 -14.44 17.25
N ALA A 255 2.41 -14.56 17.50
CA ALA A 255 1.87 -15.66 18.33
C ALA A 255 1.61 -16.97 17.56
N SER A 256 1.43 -16.90 16.23
CA SER A 256 1.15 -18.08 15.41
C SER A 256 1.78 -17.95 14.01
N PRO A 257 2.83 -18.74 13.69
CA PRO A 257 3.63 -19.52 14.64
C PRO A 257 4.33 -18.60 15.66
N VAL A 258 4.74 -19.17 16.80
CA VAL A 258 5.48 -18.40 17.82
C VAL A 258 6.87 -18.07 17.28
N LEU A 259 7.04 -16.83 16.85
CA LEU A 259 8.29 -16.31 16.31
C LEU A 259 8.61 -14.98 16.96
N SER A 260 9.88 -14.75 17.26
CA SER A 260 10.33 -13.49 17.82
C SER A 260 11.61 -13.02 17.16
N ASN A 261 11.75 -11.71 17.03
CA ASN A 261 13.00 -11.08 16.64
C ASN A 261 13.14 -9.75 17.39
N THR A 262 14.38 -9.23 17.45
CA THR A 262 14.71 -8.05 18.22
C THR A 262 15.23 -6.91 17.36
N ALA A 263 15.04 -5.70 17.87
CA ALA A 263 15.63 -4.45 17.41
C ALA A 263 16.16 -3.68 18.63
N SER A 264 16.73 -2.51 18.43
CA SER A 264 17.18 -1.63 19.51
C SER A 264 16.57 -0.23 19.45
N VAL A 265 16.49 0.42 20.61
CA VAL A 265 16.14 1.83 20.74
C VAL A 265 17.09 2.52 21.70
N THR A 266 17.72 3.59 21.23
CA THR A 266 18.52 4.50 22.04
C THR A 266 17.67 5.71 22.38
N VAL A 267 17.44 5.96 23.67
CA VAL A 267 16.78 7.18 24.12
C VAL A 267 17.82 8.25 24.42
N THR A 268 17.66 9.43 23.85
CA THR A 268 18.59 10.57 23.99
C THR A 268 17.97 11.69 24.83
N PRO A 269 18.79 12.43 25.61
CA PRO A 269 18.29 13.51 26.45
C PRO A 269 17.57 14.61 25.66
N LYS A 270 16.57 15.22 26.28
CA LYS A 270 15.87 16.38 25.73
C LYS A 270 16.63 17.67 26.05
N ALA A 271 16.86 18.52 25.05
CA ALA A 271 17.47 19.82 25.28
C ALA A 271 16.51 20.78 26.01
N LEU A 272 17.01 21.41 27.07
CA LEU A 272 16.39 22.52 27.78
C LEU A 272 17.07 23.83 27.41
N THR A 273 16.32 24.92 27.48
CA THR A 273 16.83 26.29 27.35
C THR A 273 16.54 27.07 28.63
N VAL A 274 17.20 28.22 28.80
CA VAL A 274 17.00 29.11 29.94
C VAL A 274 16.40 30.43 29.48
N SER A 275 15.45 30.93 30.25
CA SER A 275 14.82 32.25 30.05
C SER A 275 14.92 33.10 31.31
N GLY A 276 14.65 34.41 31.20
CA GLY A 276 14.51 35.31 32.34
C GLY A 276 15.81 35.79 32.99
N ILE A 277 16.97 35.47 32.41
CA ILE A 277 18.25 36.11 32.77
C ILE A 277 18.43 37.38 31.95
N THR A 278 18.79 38.48 32.61
CA THR A 278 19.06 39.76 31.93
C THR A 278 20.43 40.30 32.30
N GLY A 279 21.08 40.98 31.35
CA GLY A 279 22.31 41.72 31.61
C GLY A 279 22.01 43.04 32.33
N VAL A 280 22.89 43.44 33.24
CA VAL A 280 22.79 44.70 33.99
C VAL A 280 23.68 45.76 33.35
N ASN A 281 23.15 46.98 33.20
CA ASN A 281 23.92 48.14 32.74
C ASN A 281 25.11 48.41 33.67
N LYS A 282 26.25 48.82 33.11
CA LYS A 282 27.45 49.17 33.87
C LYS A 282 28.10 50.43 33.34
N VAL A 283 28.90 51.05 34.20
CA VAL A 283 29.84 52.10 33.79
C VAL A 283 31.00 51.46 33.01
N TYR A 284 31.44 52.13 31.95
CA TYR A 284 32.55 51.64 31.13
C TYR A 284 33.84 51.53 31.95
N ASN A 285 34.47 50.36 31.88
CA ASN A 285 35.71 50.05 32.59
C ASN A 285 36.71 49.24 31.72
N GLY A 286 36.50 49.23 30.40
CA GLY A 286 37.39 48.58 29.44
C GLY A 286 37.31 47.06 29.36
N ASN A 287 36.50 46.37 30.17
CA ASN A 287 36.33 44.91 30.12
C ASN A 287 34.94 44.49 29.61
N THR A 288 34.83 43.24 29.13
CA THR A 288 33.59 42.65 28.60
C THR A 288 32.72 41.98 29.66
N THR A 289 33.14 41.91 30.92
CA THR A 289 32.36 41.27 31.99
C THR A 289 31.03 41.98 32.21
N ALA A 290 29.94 41.22 32.16
CA ALA A 290 28.58 41.68 32.42
C ALA A 290 28.06 41.09 33.74
N ASN A 291 27.48 41.94 34.59
CA ASN A 291 26.70 41.47 35.72
C ASN A 291 25.36 40.94 35.20
N LEU A 292 24.89 39.84 35.78
CA LEU A 292 23.64 39.20 35.41
C LEU A 292 22.60 39.38 36.52
N ASN A 293 21.35 39.63 36.15
CA ASN A 293 20.19 39.45 37.01
C ASN A 293 19.55 38.10 36.69
N THR A 294 19.66 37.16 37.64
CA THR A 294 19.16 35.79 37.53
C THR A 294 17.88 35.55 38.32
N GLY A 295 17.28 36.59 38.92
CA GLY A 295 16.10 36.46 39.78
C GLY A 295 14.85 35.93 39.06
N GLY A 296 14.78 36.09 37.74
CA GLY A 296 13.74 35.52 36.89
C GLY A 296 14.16 34.26 36.13
N ALA A 297 15.33 33.69 36.41
CA ALA A 297 15.88 32.59 35.63
C ALA A 297 15.01 31.33 35.74
N ALA A 298 14.60 30.77 34.59
CA ALA A 298 13.76 29.59 34.54
C ALA A 298 14.16 28.65 33.40
N LEU A 299 14.02 27.34 33.63
CA LEU A 299 14.13 26.33 32.57
C LEU A 299 12.89 26.33 31.70
N VAL A 300 13.11 26.17 30.40
CA VAL A 300 12.06 25.99 29.39
C VAL A 300 12.22 24.60 28.78
N GLY A 301 11.11 23.86 28.70
CA GLY A 301 11.04 22.54 28.05
C GLY A 301 11.02 21.32 28.99
N VAL A 302 11.06 21.53 30.31
CA VAL A 302 10.92 20.45 31.32
C VAL A 302 9.58 19.77 31.15
N LEU A 303 9.57 18.43 31.15
CA LEU A 303 8.36 17.64 31.01
C LEU A 303 7.57 17.63 32.33
N GLY A 304 6.23 17.65 32.22
CA GLY A 304 5.35 17.61 33.38
C GLY A 304 5.61 16.39 34.27
N GLY A 305 5.63 16.61 35.58
CA GLY A 305 5.89 15.56 36.57
C GLY A 305 7.36 15.22 36.80
N GLN A 306 8.30 15.79 36.03
CA GLN A 306 9.74 15.61 36.25
C GLN A 306 10.34 16.74 37.10
N THR A 307 11.34 16.39 37.90
CA THR A 307 12.04 17.29 38.82
C THR A 307 13.43 17.64 38.28
N VAL A 308 13.54 18.83 37.69
CA VAL A 308 14.79 19.40 37.18
C VAL A 308 14.95 20.82 37.71
N THR A 309 16.13 21.15 38.24
CA THR A 309 16.43 22.47 38.81
C THR A 309 17.50 23.19 38.01
N LEU A 310 17.39 24.52 37.90
CA LEU A 310 18.43 25.37 37.33
C LEU A 310 19.35 25.87 38.44
N ASN A 311 20.66 25.74 38.24
CA ASN A 311 21.65 26.36 39.10
C ASN A 311 22.33 27.54 38.38
N THR A 312 22.16 28.73 38.94
CA THR A 312 22.67 30.00 38.40
C THR A 312 23.93 30.50 39.12
N ALA A 313 24.42 29.79 40.14
CA ALA A 313 25.57 30.23 40.94
C ALA A 313 26.87 30.35 40.11
N GLY A 314 27.00 29.55 39.05
CA GLY A 314 28.12 29.60 38.11
C GLY A 314 27.91 30.49 36.90
N ALA A 315 26.80 31.24 36.82
CA ALA A 315 26.47 32.02 35.63
C ALA A 315 27.47 33.16 35.41
N VAL A 316 28.07 33.20 34.22
CA VAL A 316 28.99 34.26 33.79
C VAL A 316 28.41 34.94 32.55
N GLY A 317 28.38 36.28 32.59
CA GLY A 317 27.94 37.11 31.47
C GLY A 317 29.10 37.85 30.80
N ALA A 318 29.08 37.92 29.48
CA ALA A 318 30.03 38.73 28.71
C ALA A 318 29.30 39.55 27.63
N PHE A 319 29.58 40.86 27.58
CA PHE A 319 29.24 41.70 26.44
C PHE A 319 30.03 41.29 25.20
N ALA A 320 29.43 41.43 24.02
CA ALA A 320 30.06 41.08 22.74
C ALA A 320 31.42 41.76 22.50
N ASP A 321 31.60 42.99 22.99
CA ASP A 321 32.85 43.74 22.93
C ASP A 321 32.92 44.79 24.05
N LYS A 322 34.07 45.48 24.17
CA LYS A 322 34.30 46.50 25.22
C LYS A 322 33.64 47.86 24.94
N ASN A 323 33.28 48.18 23.70
CA ASN A 323 32.89 49.54 23.29
C ASN A 323 31.56 49.98 23.93
N ILE A 324 31.38 51.28 24.09
CA ILE A 324 30.14 51.85 24.63
C ILE A 324 29.01 51.69 23.61
N GLY A 325 27.82 51.30 24.06
CA GLY A 325 26.63 51.18 23.23
C GLY A 325 25.41 50.75 24.01
N THR A 326 24.22 50.91 23.43
CA THR A 326 22.94 50.45 23.98
C THR A 326 22.49 49.16 23.30
N GLY A 327 21.69 48.33 23.99
CA GLY A 327 21.17 47.08 23.41
C GLY A 327 22.26 46.05 23.10
N LYS A 328 23.37 46.07 23.84
CA LYS A 328 24.47 45.13 23.63
C LYS A 328 24.05 43.71 24.02
N THR A 329 24.33 42.74 23.14
CA THR A 329 24.16 41.32 23.44
C THR A 329 25.07 40.91 24.59
N VAL A 330 24.52 40.15 25.53
CA VAL A 330 25.26 39.49 26.61
C VAL A 330 25.15 37.98 26.39
N THR A 331 26.28 37.33 26.15
CA THR A 331 26.35 35.86 26.11
C THR A 331 26.47 35.33 27.52
N ILE A 332 25.71 34.28 27.85
CA ILE A 332 25.67 33.69 29.18
C ILE A 332 26.23 32.28 29.12
N SER A 333 27.05 31.92 30.11
CA SER A 333 27.61 30.58 30.24
C SER A 333 27.68 30.16 31.71
N GLY A 334 28.04 28.90 31.98
CA GLY A 334 28.26 28.40 33.34
C GLY A 334 26.99 28.04 34.12
N LEU A 335 25.80 28.12 33.49
CA LEU A 335 24.58 27.55 34.06
C LEU A 335 24.66 26.03 34.05
N THR A 336 24.12 25.39 35.09
CA THR A 336 24.05 23.93 35.21
C THR A 336 22.64 23.50 35.62
N ILE A 337 22.31 22.23 35.39
CA ILE A 337 21.04 21.62 35.81
C ILE A 337 21.28 20.50 36.82
N GLY A 338 20.30 20.28 37.70
CA GLY A 338 20.29 19.21 38.69
C GLY A 338 18.88 18.66 38.91
N GLY A 339 18.70 17.89 39.97
CA GLY A 339 17.43 17.24 40.30
C GLY A 339 17.40 15.75 39.99
N ALA A 340 16.31 15.09 40.39
CA ALA A 340 16.17 13.63 40.26
C ALA A 340 16.13 13.15 38.81
N ASP A 341 15.55 13.95 37.91
CA ASP A 341 15.33 13.58 36.51
C ASP A 341 16.36 14.21 35.56
N VAL A 342 17.44 14.80 36.08
CA VAL A 342 18.42 15.56 35.29
C VAL A 342 19.05 14.75 34.16
N ALA A 343 19.19 13.43 34.33
CA ALA A 343 19.74 12.54 33.31
C ALA A 343 18.94 12.57 32.00
N ASN A 344 17.64 12.88 32.05
CA ASN A 344 16.78 12.96 30.87
C ASN A 344 17.00 14.24 30.03
N TYR A 345 17.88 15.16 30.46
CA TYR A 345 18.03 16.46 29.85
C TYR A 345 19.47 16.89 29.61
N THR A 346 19.63 17.77 28.62
CA THR A 346 20.83 18.58 28.43
C THR A 346 20.45 20.06 28.53
N LEU A 347 21.41 20.93 28.85
CA LEU A 347 21.18 22.37 28.91
C LEU A 347 21.86 23.07 27.73
N THR A 348 21.09 23.86 26.98
CA THR A 348 21.61 24.81 25.98
C THR A 348 21.73 26.18 26.64
N GLN A 349 22.93 26.76 26.59
CA GLN A 349 23.19 28.08 27.18
C GLN A 349 22.58 29.21 26.33
N PRO A 350 22.08 30.30 26.95
CA PRO A 350 21.56 31.49 26.27
C PRO A 350 22.63 32.35 25.56
#